data_AF-A0A423E0G8-F1
#
_entry.id   AF-A0A423E0G8-F1
#
_cell.length_a   1.000
_cell.length_b   1.000
_cell.length_c   1.000
_cell.angle_alpha   90.00
_cell.angle_beta   90.00
_cell.angle_gamma   90.00
#
_symmetry.space_group_name_H-M   'P 1'
#
loop_
_entity.id
_entity.type
_entity.pdbx_description
1 polymer ?
#
loop_
_entity_poly.entity_id
_entity_poly.type
_entity_poly.pdbx_seq_one_letter_code
_entity_poly.pdbx_strand_id
1 'polypeptide(L)'
;MINATLLQRMIDASNDGIVVAEQEGDDDTILIYVNPAFERLTGYDANDILYRDCRFLQNDDRNQGARVLIRQAIKDGLPSREILRNYRKDGSAFWNELSITPVLNEADKRKYFIGIQKDVSRQVEAEQRVVELERQLADARARIAALEADQRS
;
A
#
# COMPACT_ATOMS: atom_id res chain seq x y z
N MET A 1 -6.02 -19.87 26.20
CA MET A 1 -6.98 -19.49 25.15
C MET A 1 -6.61 -18.12 24.64
N ILE A 2 -6.71 -17.89 23.33
CA ILE A 2 -6.56 -16.56 22.74
C ILE A 2 -7.80 -15.75 23.12
N ASN A 3 -7.61 -14.53 23.64
CA ASN A 3 -8.69 -13.60 24.02
C ASN A 3 -8.53 -12.26 23.29
N ALA A 4 -9.51 -11.36 23.40
CA ALA A 4 -9.50 -10.08 22.71
C ALA A 4 -8.26 -9.24 23.04
N THR A 5 -7.84 -9.21 24.31
CA THR A 5 -6.62 -8.48 24.72
C THR A 5 -5.36 -9.02 24.06
N LEU A 6 -5.24 -10.34 23.93
CA LEU A 6 -4.09 -10.96 23.25
C LEU A 6 -4.12 -10.68 21.75
N LEU A 7 -5.29 -10.75 21.10
CA LEU A 7 -5.45 -10.41 19.68
C LEU A 7 -5.06 -8.95 19.42
N GLN A 8 -5.54 -8.02 20.26
CA GLN A 8 -5.19 -6.61 20.15
C GLN A 8 -3.67 -6.40 20.26
N ARG A 9 -3.03 -7.04 21.24
CA ARG A 9 -1.56 -6.97 21.39
C ARG A 9 -0.82 -7.55 20.19
N MET A 10 -1.33 -8.61 19.57
CA MET A 10 -0.73 -9.17 18.35
C MET A 10 -0.84 -8.20 17.16
N ILE A 11 -1.98 -7.51 17.03
CA ILE A 11 -2.18 -6.47 16.00
C ILE A 11 -1.27 -5.27 16.25
N ASP A 12 -1.16 -4.82 17.50
CA ASP A 12 -0.32 -3.68 17.88
C ASP A 12 1.19 -3.97 17.71
N ALA A 13 1.58 -5.23 17.87
CA ALA A 13 2.95 -5.71 17.69
C ALA A 13 3.32 -6.00 16.22
N SER A 14 2.37 -5.90 15.28
CA SER A 14 2.64 -6.03 13.85
C SER A 14 3.64 -4.96 13.38
N ASN A 15 4.46 -5.31 12.40
CA ASN A 15 5.31 -4.34 11.70
C ASN A 15 4.57 -3.62 10.58
N ASP A 16 3.54 -4.25 10.02
CA ASP A 16 2.72 -3.70 8.96
C ASP A 16 1.61 -2.84 9.56
N GLY A 17 1.26 -1.75 8.86
CA GLY A 17 0.12 -0.92 9.22
C GLY A 17 -1.15 -1.73 9.08
N ILE A 18 -1.99 -1.71 10.12
CA ILE A 18 -3.28 -2.39 10.12
C ILE A 18 -4.34 -1.36 10.49
N VAL A 19 -5.38 -1.31 9.68
CA VAL A 19 -6.55 -0.46 9.91
C VAL A 19 -7.83 -1.27 9.79
N VAL A 20 -8.86 -0.84 10.50
CA VAL A 20 -10.23 -1.30 10.26
C VAL A 20 -11.04 -0.10 9.81
N ALA A 21 -11.74 -0.26 8.69
CA ALA A 21 -12.67 0.72 8.17
C ALA A 21 -14.10 0.16 8.18
N GLU A 22 -15.06 1.04 8.38
CA GLU A 22 -16.48 0.75 8.26
C GLU A 22 -17.02 1.38 6.97
N GLN A 23 -17.91 0.67 6.27
CA GLN A 23 -18.59 1.25 5.12
C GLN A 23 -19.61 2.29 5.58
N GLU A 24 -19.44 3.55 5.16
CA GLU A 24 -20.39 4.64 5.40
C GLU A 24 -21.01 5.08 4.07
N GLY A 25 -22.31 4.84 3.92
CA GLY A 25 -23.01 5.05 2.66
C GLY A 25 -22.53 4.11 1.54
N ASP A 26 -22.64 4.56 0.29
CA ASP A 26 -22.37 3.72 -0.87
C ASP A 26 -20.88 3.69 -1.26
N ASP A 27 -20.13 4.77 -0.97
CA ASP A 27 -18.80 5.00 -1.55
C ASP A 27 -17.68 5.25 -0.53
N ASP A 28 -17.99 5.63 0.72
CA ASP A 28 -16.98 6.01 1.70
C ASP A 28 -16.65 4.87 2.66
N THR A 29 -15.38 4.78 3.05
CA THR A 29 -14.91 3.82 4.06
C THR A 29 -14.13 4.57 5.13
N ILE A 30 -14.76 4.75 6.29
CA ILE A 30 -14.20 5.55 7.37
C ILE A 30 -13.35 4.68 8.30
N LEU A 31 -12.17 5.18 8.66
CA LEU A 31 -11.31 4.49 9.61
C LEU A 31 -11.91 4.49 11.01
N ILE A 32 -12.09 3.32 11.62
CA ILE A 32 -12.59 3.17 13.00
C ILE A 32 -11.51 2.64 13.94
N TYR A 33 -10.41 2.11 13.40
CA TYR A 33 -9.24 1.68 14.14
C TYR A 33 -7.99 1.78 13.26
N VAL A 34 -6.86 2.13 13.89
CA VAL A 34 -5.53 2.02 13.30
C VAL A 34 -4.56 1.48 14.37
N ASN A 35 -3.58 0.68 13.96
CA ASN A 35 -2.56 0.19 14.86
C ASN A 35 -1.34 1.16 14.93
N PRO A 36 -0.46 1.02 15.94
CA PRO A 36 0.73 1.86 16.07
C PRO A 36 1.71 1.77 14.88
N ALA A 37 1.71 0.65 14.15
CA ALA A 37 2.55 0.51 12.97
C ALA A 37 2.09 1.41 11.82
N PHE A 38 0.77 1.59 11.65
CA PHE A 38 0.22 2.52 10.67
C PHE A 38 0.64 3.96 10.98
N GLU A 39 0.60 4.36 12.25
CA GLU A 39 1.04 5.70 12.67
C GLU A 39 2.53 5.91 12.37
N ARG A 40 3.39 4.93 12.71
CA ARG A 40 4.82 4.98 12.37
C ARG A 40 5.09 5.03 10.87
N LEU A 41 4.33 4.25 10.10
CA LEU A 41 4.49 4.17 8.64
C LEU A 41 4.11 5.48 7.96
N THR A 42 3.02 6.11 8.40
CA THR A 42 2.38 7.23 7.70
C THR A 42 2.69 8.59 8.33
N GLY A 43 3.14 8.62 9.59
CA GLY A 43 3.36 9.85 10.36
C GLY A 43 2.08 10.52 10.87
N TYR A 44 0.91 9.92 10.67
CA TYR A 44 -0.36 10.41 11.20
C TYR A 44 -0.65 9.80 12.58
N ASP A 45 -1.13 10.62 13.50
CA ASP A 45 -1.67 10.15 14.78
C ASP A 45 -3.09 9.63 14.58
N ALA A 46 -3.44 8.53 15.24
CA ALA A 46 -4.77 7.92 15.17
C ALA A 46 -5.89 8.94 15.40
N ASN A 47 -5.74 9.84 16.37
CA ASN A 47 -6.78 10.81 16.72
C ASN A 47 -7.02 11.85 15.60
N ASP A 48 -6.05 12.08 14.71
CA ASP A 48 -6.16 13.01 13.58
C ASP A 48 -6.89 12.40 12.37
N ILE A 49 -7.00 11.07 12.32
CA ILE A 49 -7.39 10.31 11.11
C ILE A 49 -8.55 9.33 11.31
N LEU A 50 -8.93 9.03 12.55
CA LEU A 50 -10.15 8.29 12.81
C LEU A 50 -11.35 9.05 12.22
N TYR A 51 -12.30 8.28 11.70
CA TYR A 51 -13.50 8.73 10.99
C TYR A 51 -13.24 9.48 9.68
N ARG A 52 -12.06 9.28 9.08
CA ARG A 52 -11.72 9.81 7.75
C ARG A 52 -11.49 8.67 6.77
N ASP A 53 -11.75 8.95 5.49
CA ASP A 53 -11.43 8.02 4.42
C ASP A 53 -9.91 7.94 4.20
N CYS A 54 -9.36 6.72 4.20
CA CYS A 54 -7.92 6.42 4.10
C CYS A 54 -7.27 6.96 2.80
N ARG A 55 -8.06 7.36 1.80
CA ARG A 55 -7.61 8.02 0.56
C ARG A 55 -6.89 9.35 0.80
N PHE A 56 -6.82 9.88 2.01
CA PHE A 56 -5.93 11.00 2.34
C PHE A 56 -4.46 10.66 2.05
N LEU A 57 -4.06 9.39 2.19
CA LEU A 57 -2.71 8.92 1.87
C LEU A 57 -2.35 9.04 0.39
N GLN A 58 -3.31 9.26 -0.50
CA GLN A 58 -3.05 9.37 -1.95
C GLN A 58 -2.69 10.80 -2.38
N ASN A 59 -2.87 11.79 -1.50
CA ASN A 59 -2.69 13.22 -1.81
C ASN A 59 -3.34 13.60 -3.17
N ASP A 60 -2.60 14.24 -4.08
CA ASP A 60 -3.05 14.58 -5.43
C ASP A 60 -2.75 13.50 -6.48
N ASP A 61 -2.08 12.39 -6.12
CA ASP A 61 -1.76 11.28 -7.03
C ASP A 61 -2.97 10.36 -7.24
N ARG A 62 -3.99 10.93 -7.87
CA ARG A 62 -5.29 10.29 -8.10
C ARG A 62 -5.30 9.47 -9.39
N ASN A 63 -4.36 9.64 -10.31
CA ASN A 63 -4.39 8.93 -11.59
C ASN A 63 -3.56 7.63 -11.57
N GLN A 64 -3.87 6.74 -10.63
CA GLN A 64 -3.20 5.44 -10.47
C GLN A 64 -4.19 4.30 -10.75
N GLY A 65 -3.81 3.35 -11.60
CA GLY A 65 -4.67 2.21 -11.98
C GLY A 65 -5.12 1.36 -10.78
N ALA A 66 -4.22 1.13 -9.83
CA ALA A 66 -4.50 0.43 -8.56
C ALA A 66 -5.71 1.01 -7.80
N ARG A 67 -5.93 2.34 -7.86
CA ARG A 67 -7.08 2.98 -7.18
C ARG A 67 -8.42 2.53 -7.76
N VAL A 68 -8.47 2.26 -9.06
CA VAL A 68 -9.68 1.79 -9.74
C VAL A 68 -10.00 0.38 -9.27
N LEU A 69 -8.99 -0.49 -9.22
CA LEU A 69 -9.11 -1.87 -8.75
C LEU A 69 -9.55 -1.94 -7.28
N ILE A 70 -8.91 -1.16 -6.41
CA ILE A 70 -9.29 -1.04 -5.00
C ILE A 70 -10.74 -0.60 -4.83
N ARG A 71 -11.15 0.47 -5.54
CA ARG A 71 -12.53 0.98 -5.45
C ARG A 71 -13.54 -0.08 -5.88
N GLN A 72 -13.26 -0.77 -6.98
CA GLN A 72 -14.15 -1.80 -7.49
C GLN A 72 -14.27 -2.96 -6.49
N ALA A 73 -13.15 -3.41 -5.91
CA ALA A 73 -13.17 -4.47 -4.91
C ALA A 73 -13.94 -4.11 -3.63
N ILE A 74 -13.80 -2.87 -3.13
CA ILE A 74 -14.59 -2.38 -1.99
C ILE A 74 -16.09 -2.41 -2.32
N LYS A 75 -16.47 -1.88 -3.48
CA LYS A 75 -17.86 -1.85 -3.95
C LYS A 75 -18.46 -3.25 -4.07
N ASP A 76 -17.71 -4.18 -4.65
CA ASP A 76 -18.16 -5.56 -4.84
C ASP A 76 -18.06 -6.40 -3.56
N GLY A 77 -17.45 -5.87 -2.49
CA GLY A 77 -17.20 -6.61 -1.26
C GLY A 77 -16.26 -7.80 -1.48
N LEU A 78 -15.23 -7.62 -2.30
CA LEU A 78 -14.22 -8.61 -2.64
C LEU A 78 -12.85 -8.23 -2.05
N PRO A 79 -11.98 -9.22 -1.76
CA PRO A 79 -10.61 -8.94 -1.38
C PRO A 79 -9.82 -8.32 -2.53
N SER A 80 -8.84 -7.48 -2.22
CA SER A 80 -7.92 -6.88 -3.20
C SER A 80 -6.53 -6.70 -2.59
N ARG A 81 -5.50 -6.81 -3.42
CA ARG A 81 -4.11 -6.52 -3.05
C ARG A 81 -3.46 -5.77 -4.20
N GLU A 82 -3.11 -4.52 -3.97
CA GLU A 82 -2.54 -3.65 -4.99
C GLU A 82 -1.34 -2.88 -4.45
N ILE A 83 -0.41 -2.52 -5.34
CA ILE A 83 0.69 -1.63 -5.02
C ILE A 83 0.39 -0.25 -5.60
N LEU A 84 0.43 0.78 -4.75
CA LEU A 84 0.19 2.17 -5.16
C LEU A 84 1.09 3.14 -4.40
N ARG A 85 1.29 4.34 -4.95
CA ARG A 85 2.02 5.41 -4.29
C ARG A 85 1.13 6.08 -3.27
N ASN A 86 1.65 6.19 -2.05
CA ASN A 86 1.07 6.94 -0.95
C ASN A 86 2.07 7.95 -0.41
N TYR A 87 1.55 8.88 0.39
CA TYR A 87 2.27 10.02 0.92
C TYR A 87 2.06 10.09 2.41
N ARG A 88 3.16 10.21 3.15
CA ARG A 88 3.17 10.40 4.60
C ARG A 88 2.72 11.82 4.96
N LYS A 89 2.49 12.07 6.25
CA LYS A 89 2.12 13.40 6.77
C LYS A 89 3.14 14.50 6.43
N ASP A 90 4.41 14.14 6.30
CA ASP A 90 5.50 15.04 5.90
C ASP A 90 5.60 15.26 4.37
N GLY A 91 4.73 14.62 3.58
CA GLY A 91 4.71 14.69 2.12
C GLY A 91 5.66 13.72 1.42
N SER A 92 6.49 12.95 2.14
CA SER A 92 7.35 11.94 1.54
C SER A 92 6.53 10.82 0.90
N ALA A 93 6.92 10.41 -0.30
CA ALA A 93 6.27 9.33 -1.01
C ALA A 93 6.78 7.96 -0.52
N PHE A 94 5.93 6.95 -0.65
CA PHE A 94 6.30 5.55 -0.48
C PHE A 94 5.41 4.64 -1.32
N TRP A 95 5.93 3.47 -1.70
CA TRP A 95 5.15 2.42 -2.33
C TRP A 95 4.46 1.60 -1.24
N ASN A 96 3.14 1.65 -1.24
CA ASN A 96 2.29 0.91 -0.34
C ASN A 96 1.75 -0.33 -1.06
N GLU A 97 2.07 -1.53 -0.58
CA GLU A 97 1.26 -2.70 -0.89
C GLU A 97 0.06 -2.72 0.07
N LEU A 98 -1.11 -2.40 -0.47
CA LEU A 98 -2.37 -2.36 0.27
C LEU A 98 -3.15 -3.64 0.03
N SER A 99 -3.35 -4.43 1.09
CA SER A 99 -4.29 -5.56 1.10
C SER A 99 -5.58 -5.13 1.79
N ILE A 100 -6.72 -5.39 1.15
CA ILE A 100 -8.07 -5.12 1.69
C ILE A 100 -8.83 -6.43 1.77
N THR A 101 -9.40 -6.72 2.93
CA THR A 101 -10.24 -7.90 3.15
C THR A 101 -11.56 -7.48 3.77
N PRO A 102 -12.71 -7.73 3.11
CA PRO A 102 -14.03 -7.46 3.67
C PRO A 102 -14.36 -8.48 4.77
N VAL A 103 -15.00 -8.02 5.83
CA VAL A 103 -15.47 -8.82 6.96
C VAL A 103 -16.92 -8.43 7.24
N LEU A 104 -17.83 -9.39 7.13
CA LEU A 104 -19.22 -9.18 7.52
C LEU A 104 -19.35 -9.48 9.02
N ASN A 105 -19.79 -8.51 9.80
CA ASN A 105 -20.15 -8.75 11.19
C ASN A 105 -21.59 -9.28 11.26
N GLU A 106 -21.76 -10.48 11.81
CA GLU A 106 -23.07 -11.12 11.87
C GLU A 106 -24.03 -10.44 12.86
N ALA A 107 -23.50 -9.73 13.86
CA ALA A 107 -24.28 -9.14 14.94
C ALA A 107 -25.01 -7.87 14.51
N ASP A 108 -24.35 -6.99 13.76
CA ASP A 108 -24.90 -5.72 13.28
C ASP A 108 -25.24 -5.73 11.78
N LYS A 109 -24.92 -6.82 11.07
CA LYS A 109 -25.04 -6.98 9.62
C LYS A 109 -24.27 -5.92 8.82
N ARG A 110 -23.26 -5.29 9.42
CA ARG A 110 -22.40 -4.28 8.78
C ARG A 110 -21.16 -4.92 8.15
N LYS A 111 -20.71 -4.31 7.05
CA LYS A 111 -19.49 -4.69 6.35
C LYS A 111 -18.35 -3.81 6.86
N TYR A 112 -17.33 -4.46 7.40
CA TYR A 112 -16.06 -3.86 7.76
C TYR A 112 -15.00 -4.25 6.74
N PHE A 113 -13.91 -3.50 6.70
CA PHE A 113 -12.76 -3.79 5.87
C PHE A 113 -11.51 -3.75 6.72
N ILE A 114 -10.73 -4.82 6.65
CA ILE A 114 -9.36 -4.83 7.19
C ILE A 114 -8.44 -4.36 6.07
N GLY A 115 -7.73 -3.26 6.31
CA GLY A 115 -6.67 -2.77 5.44
C GLY A 115 -5.30 -3.05 6.05
N ILE A 116 -4.41 -3.68 5.30
CA ILE A 116 -3.01 -3.88 5.70
C ILE A 116 -2.11 -3.12 4.73
N GLN A 117 -1.28 -2.24 5.28
CA GLN A 117 -0.35 -1.39 4.53
C GLN A 117 1.08 -1.82 4.80
N LYS A 118 1.79 -2.17 3.74
CA LYS A 118 3.19 -2.57 3.79
C LYS A 118 4.03 -1.65 2.92
N ASP A 119 5.07 -1.06 3.51
CA ASP A 119 6.05 -0.29 2.74
C ASP A 119 6.92 -1.24 1.92
N VAL A 120 6.72 -1.22 0.60
CA VAL A 120 7.50 -2.00 -0.37
C VAL A 120 8.44 -1.11 -1.17
N SER A 121 8.71 0.13 -0.73
CA SER A 121 9.55 1.09 -1.47
C SER A 121 10.93 0.53 -1.78
N ARG A 122 11.58 -0.10 -0.79
CA ARG A 122 12.90 -0.72 -0.98
C ARG A 122 12.88 -1.84 -2.03
N GLN A 123 11.80 -2.61 -2.08
CA GLN A 123 11.66 -3.68 -3.07
C GLN A 123 11.48 -3.08 -4.47
N VAL A 124 10.57 -2.13 -4.61
CA VAL A 124 10.32 -1.45 -5.90
C VAL A 124 11.57 -0.72 -6.40
N GLU A 125 12.30 -0.03 -5.52
CA GLU A 125 13.57 0.63 -5.86
C GLU A 125 14.64 -0.36 -6.30
N ALA A 126 14.75 -1.51 -5.63
CA ALA A 126 15.69 -2.55 -6.00
C ALA A 126 15.35 -3.16 -7.37
N GLU A 127 14.07 -3.46 -7.63
CA GLU A 127 13.60 -3.96 -8.93
C GLU A 127 13.88 -2.96 -10.05
N GLN A 128 13.57 -1.67 -9.84
CA GLN A 128 13.89 -0.61 -10.79
C GLN A 128 15.39 -0.48 -11.04
N ARG A 129 16.21 -0.64 -9.99
CA ARG A 129 17.67 -0.58 -10.12
C ARG A 129 18.22 -1.73 -10.95
N VAL A 130 17.67 -2.94 -10.81
CA VAL A 130 18.04 -4.09 -11.64
C VAL A 130 17.76 -3.80 -13.11
N VAL A 131 16.55 -3.35 -13.44
CA VAL A 131 16.16 -3.02 -14.82
C VAL A 131 17.08 -1.96 -15.44
N GLU A 132 17.40 -0.90 -14.69
CA GLU A 132 18.30 0.13 -15.20
C GLU A 132 19.73 -0.38 -15.42
N LEU A 133 20.25 -1.23 -14.53
CA LEU A 133 21.57 -1.83 -14.70
C LEU A 133 21.63 -2.79 -15.88
N GLU A 134 20.58 -3.57 -16.13
CA GLU A 134 20.47 -4.44 -17.30
C GLU A 134 20.49 -3.64 -18.60
N ARG A 135 19.76 -2.51 -18.63
CA ARG A 135 19.77 -1.57 -19.76
C ARG A 135 21.16 -0.99 -20.01
N GLN A 136 21.82 -0.50 -18.95
CA GLN A 136 23.19 0.05 -19.05
C GLN A 136 24.19 -1.00 -19.54
N LEU A 137 24.06 -2.24 -19.07
CA LEU A 137 24.92 -3.34 -19.50
C LEU A 137 24.71 -3.68 -20.99
N ALA A 138 23.46 -3.69 -21.46
CA ALA A 138 23.15 -3.91 -22.87
C ALA A 138 23.75 -2.81 -23.76
N ASP A 139 23.58 -1.54 -23.37
CA ASP A 139 24.16 -0.39 -24.08
C ASP A 139 25.69 -0.46 -24.13
N ALA A 140 26.33 -0.80 -23.00
CA ALA A 140 27.78 -0.93 -22.92
C ALA A 140 28.31 -2.06 -23.82
N ARG A 141 27.65 -3.23 -23.81
CA ARG A 141 28.00 -4.37 -24.68
C ARG A 141 27.89 -4.01 -26.16
N ALA A 142 26.84 -3.30 -26.56
CA ALA A 142 26.66 -2.86 -27.94
C ALA A 142 27.79 -1.91 -28.39
N ARG A 143 28.22 -0.97 -27.52
CA ARG A 143 29.33 -0.06 -27.80
C ARG A 143 30.67 -0.78 -27.95
N ILE A 144 30.95 -1.74 -27.06
CA ILE A 144 32.17 -2.54 -27.13
C ILE A 144 32.22 -3.33 -28.45
N ALA A 145 31.12 -4.00 -28.81
CA ALA A 145 31.04 -4.75 -30.06
C ALA A 145 31.24 -3.87 -31.30
N ALA A 146 30.72 -2.64 -31.30
CA ALA A 146 30.93 -1.69 -32.39
C ALA A 146 32.40 -1.26 -32.52
N LEU A 147 33.06 -0.95 -31.39
CA LEU A 147 34.49 -0.59 -31.39
C LEU A 147 35.39 -1.75 -31.85
N GLU A 148 35.06 -2.98 -31.46
CA GLU A 148 35.78 -4.18 -31.90
C GLU A 148 35.61 -4.46 -33.40
N ALA A 149 34.44 -4.14 -33.97
CA ALA A 149 34.20 -4.27 -35.41
C ALA A 149 34.97 -3.23 -36.23
N ASP A 150 35.04 -1.98 -35.76
CA ASP A 150 35.80 -0.91 -36.39
C ASP A 150 37.31 -1.17 -36.36
N GLN A 151 37.84 -1.82 -35.33
CA GLN A 151 39.26 -2.19 -35.24
C GLN A 151 39.66 -3.37 -36.13
N ARG A 152 38.69 -4.14 -36.64
CA ARG A 152 38.92 -5.29 -37.52
C ARG A 152 38.76 -4.98 -39.01
N SER A 153 38.32 -3.76 -39.35
CA SER A 153 38.24 -3.25 -40.73
C SER A 153 39.46 -2.40 -41.08
#